data_AF-A0A3A8QML2-F1
#
_entry.id   AF-A0A3A8QML2-F1
#
_cell.length_a   1.000
_cell.length_b   1.000
_cell.length_c   1.000
_cell.angle_alpha   90.00
_cell.angle_beta   90.00
_cell.angle_gamma   90.00
#
_symmetry.space_group_name_H-M   'P 1'
#
loop_
_entity.id
_entity.type
_entity.pdbx_description
1 polymer ?
#
loop_
_entity_poly.entity_id
_entity_poly.type
_entity_poly.pdbx_seq_one_letter_code
_entity_poly.pdbx_strand_id
1 'polypeptide(L)'
;MCRSPEFQNLISRAITLFPEDTVLGALQQMYRHGVHMLPVVEGRGGNLLGEVTEDELHRVARRRPLARLAEILTVKALAAPEETTVETAAPLRLAATSGWLH
;
A
#
# COMPACT_ATOMS: atom_id res chain seq x y z
N MET A 1 6.71 -5.89 22.00
CA MET A 1 6.31 -4.85 21.04
C MET A 1 5.12 -4.09 21.63
N CYS A 2 5.32 -2.84 22.08
CA CYS A 2 4.21 -2.00 22.51
C CYS A 2 3.38 -1.60 21.29
N ARG A 3 2.26 -2.27 21.03
CA ARG A 3 1.20 -1.64 20.22
C ARG A 3 0.49 -0.67 21.16
N SER A 4 0.90 0.60 21.18
CA SER A 4 0.14 1.61 21.92
C SER A 4 -1.31 1.63 21.40
N PRO A 5 -2.30 1.87 22.26
CA PRO A 5 -3.69 2.02 21.82
C PRO A 5 -3.85 3.10 20.74
N GLU A 6 -3.04 4.16 20.81
CA GLU A 6 -2.98 5.23 19.81
C GLU A 6 -2.57 4.73 18.43
N PHE A 7 -1.53 3.88 18.36
CA PHE A 7 -1.07 3.30 17.11
C PHE A 7 -2.12 2.35 16.51
N GLN A 8 -2.82 1.57 17.34
CA GLN A 8 -3.92 0.72 16.88
C GLN A 8 -5.09 1.55 16.31
N ASN A 9 -5.39 2.68 16.93
CA ASN A 9 -6.42 3.61 16.46
C ASN A 9 -6.04 4.28 15.14
N LEU A 10 -4.77 4.62 14.95
CA LEU A 10 -4.29 5.19 13.69
C LEU A 10 -4.44 4.19 12.53
N ILE A 11 -4.07 2.92 12.75
CA ILE A 11 -4.18 1.86 11.74
C ILE A 11 -5.64 1.56 11.39
N SER A 12 -6.54 1.51 12.37
CA SER A 12 -7.96 1.22 12.11
C SER A 12 -8.68 2.30 11.30
N ARG A 13 -8.07 3.47 11.15
CA ARG A 13 -8.58 4.60 10.35
C ARG A 13 -7.78 4.82 9.06
N ALA A 14 -6.86 3.91 8.74
CA ALA A 14 -6.14 3.96 7.48
C ALA A 14 -7.11 3.84 6.30
N ILE A 15 -6.90 4.66 5.28
CA ILE A 15 -7.63 4.56 4.02
C ILE A 15 -7.06 3.37 3.26
N THR A 16 -7.94 2.52 2.76
CA THR A 16 -7.58 1.33 1.98
C THR A 16 -8.35 1.31 0.68
N LEU A 17 -7.84 0.57 -0.30
CA LEU A 17 -8.49 0.30 -1.58
C LEU A 17 -8.92 -1.17 -1.66
N PHE A 18 -9.80 -1.48 -2.60
CA PHE A 18 -10.25 -2.84 -2.90
C PHE A 18 -9.78 -3.31 -4.27
N PRO A 19 -9.71 -4.63 -4.53
CA PRO A 19 -9.23 -5.18 -5.81
C PRO A 19 -10.08 -4.75 -6.99
N GLU A 20 -11.37 -4.49 -6.75
CA GLU A 20 -12.34 -4.03 -7.76
C GLU A 20 -12.27 -2.54 -8.04
N ASP A 21 -11.57 -1.75 -7.20
CA ASP A 21 -11.33 -0.34 -7.47
C ASP A 21 -10.55 -0.17 -8.77
N THR A 22 -10.75 0.99 -9.41
CA THR A 22 -10.04 1.34 -10.65
C THR A 22 -8.79 2.15 -10.35
N VAL A 23 -7.82 2.14 -11.27
CA VAL A 23 -6.64 3.02 -11.23
C VAL A 23 -7.04 4.49 -11.03
N LEU A 24 -8.02 4.99 -11.77
CA LEU A 24 -8.51 6.36 -11.62
C LEU A 24 -9.15 6.60 -10.25
N GLY A 25 -9.95 5.65 -9.75
CA GLY A 25 -10.52 5.72 -8.41
C GLY A 25 -9.46 5.81 -7.32
N ALA A 26 -8.41 5.00 -7.42
CA ALA A 26 -7.26 5.01 -6.51
C ALA A 26 -6.51 6.36 -6.54
N LEU A 27 -6.22 6.89 -7.73
CA LEU A 27 -5.61 8.22 -7.87
C LEU A 27 -6.48 9.34 -7.28
N GLN A 28 -7.81 9.25 -7.41
CA GLN A 28 -8.73 10.19 -6.76
C GLN A 28 -8.68 10.10 -5.24
N GLN A 29 -8.58 8.89 -4.67
CA GLN A 29 -8.42 8.73 -3.22
C GLN A 29 -7.09 9.30 -2.74
N MET A 30 -6.00 9.01 -3.46
CA MET A 30 -4.67 9.58 -3.19
C MET A 30 -4.69 11.11 -3.18
N TYR A 31 -5.26 11.73 -4.22
CA TYR A 31 -5.41 13.18 -4.30
C TYR A 31 -6.26 13.76 -3.17
N ARG A 32 -7.43 13.16 -2.88
CA ARG A 32 -8.35 13.62 -1.83
C ARG A 32 -7.73 13.58 -0.45
N HIS A 33 -6.87 12.60 -0.19
CA HIS A 33 -6.28 12.36 1.12
C HIS A 33 -4.83 12.84 1.25
N GLY A 34 -4.23 13.35 0.17
CA GLY A 34 -2.85 13.84 0.16
C GLY A 34 -1.82 12.75 0.42
N VAL A 35 -2.07 11.52 -0.06
CA VAL A 35 -1.21 10.35 0.13
C VAL A 35 -0.78 9.77 -1.21
N HIS A 36 0.43 9.24 -1.27
CA HIS A 36 1.04 8.73 -2.51
C HIS A 36 1.11 7.20 -2.58
N MET A 37 0.64 6.51 -1.54
CA MET A 37 0.64 5.06 -1.44
C MET A 37 -0.58 4.62 -0.64
N LEU A 38 -1.28 3.60 -1.12
CA LEU A 38 -2.44 3.02 -0.44
C LEU A 38 -2.36 1.49 -0.46
N PRO A 39 -2.68 0.83 0.68
CA PRO A 39 -2.84 -0.62 0.71
C PRO A 39 -4.12 -1.03 -0.01
N VAL A 40 -4.06 -2.16 -0.71
CA VAL A 40 -5.21 -2.85 -1.28
C VAL A 40 -5.52 -4.05 -0.41
N VAL A 41 -6.75 -4.12 0.09
CA VAL A 41 -7.19 -5.17 1.01
C VAL A 41 -8.34 -5.97 0.44
N GLU A 42 -8.47 -7.23 0.85
CA GLU A 42 -9.63 -8.03 0.54
C GLU A 42 -10.88 -7.44 1.21
N GLY A 43 -11.99 -7.37 0.47
CA GLY A 43 -13.24 -6.79 0.98
C GLY A 43 -13.80 -7.52 2.21
N ARG A 44 -13.53 -8.81 2.35
CA ARG A 44 -13.93 -9.61 3.52
C ARG A 44 -12.70 -9.86 4.41
N GLY A 45 -12.75 -9.43 5.66
CA GLY A 45 -11.69 -9.68 6.64
C GLY A 45 -10.50 -8.71 6.59
N GLY A 46 -10.38 -7.88 5.54
CA GLY A 46 -9.37 -6.82 5.49
C GLY A 46 -7.94 -7.33 5.31
N ASN A 47 -7.77 -8.54 4.76
CA ASN A 47 -6.45 -9.10 4.48
C ASN A 47 -5.70 -8.20 3.49
N LEU A 48 -4.45 -7.85 3.80
CA LEU A 48 -3.62 -7.08 2.88
C LEU A 48 -3.26 -7.95 1.66
N LEU A 49 -3.63 -7.49 0.46
CA LEU A 49 -3.29 -8.15 -0.80
C LEU A 49 -2.04 -7.55 -1.45
N GLY A 50 -1.74 -6.30 -1.11
CA GLY A 50 -0.54 -5.59 -1.55
C GLY A 50 -0.74 -4.09 -1.44
N GLU A 51 0.16 -3.33 -2.06
CA GLU A 51 0.10 -1.88 -2.10
C GLU A 51 0.30 -1.35 -3.52
N VAL A 52 -0.26 -0.17 -3.75
CA VAL A 52 -0.08 0.59 -4.99
C VAL A 52 0.45 1.98 -4.67
N THR A 53 1.38 2.44 -5.51
CA THR A 53 1.96 3.78 -5.43
C THR A 53 1.40 4.69 -6.52
N GLU A 54 1.36 5.99 -6.27
CA GLU A 54 0.86 6.97 -7.24
C GLU A 54 1.62 6.91 -8.57
N ASP A 55 2.94 6.72 -8.53
CA ASP A 55 3.79 6.61 -9.72
C ASP A 55 3.47 5.38 -10.57
N GLU A 56 3.24 4.22 -9.95
CA GLU A 56 2.80 3.01 -10.65
C GLU A 56 1.45 3.27 -11.34
N LEU A 57 0.51 3.87 -10.63
CA LEU A 57 -0.83 4.16 -11.13
C LEU A 57 -0.80 5.19 -12.27
N HIS A 58 0.01 6.25 -12.20
CA HIS A 58 0.17 7.23 -13.28
C HIS A 58 0.71 6.60 -14.56
N ARG A 59 1.64 5.63 -14.47
CA ARG A 59 2.13 4.90 -15.66
C ARG A 59 1.01 4.13 -16.34
N VAL A 60 0.15 3.47 -15.57
CA VAL A 60 -0.97 2.67 -16.09
C VAL A 60 -2.12 3.55 -16.59
N ALA A 61 -2.44 4.63 -15.87
CA ALA A 61 -3.55 5.52 -16.16
C ALA A 61 -3.50 6.13 -17.56
N ARG A 62 -2.30 6.31 -18.11
CA ARG A 62 -2.08 6.80 -19.50
C ARG A 62 -2.72 5.90 -20.56
N ARG A 63 -2.90 4.60 -20.28
CA ARG A 63 -3.44 3.63 -21.24
C ARG A 63 -4.71 2.94 -20.75
N ARG A 64 -4.83 2.70 -19.43
CA ARG A 64 -5.95 1.96 -18.83
C ARG A 64 -6.40 2.59 -17.50
N PRO A 65 -6.99 3.78 -17.51
CA PRO A 65 -7.43 4.46 -16.28
C PRO A 65 -8.54 3.68 -15.53
N LEU A 66 -9.25 2.78 -16.21
CA LEU A 66 -10.30 1.95 -15.64
C LEU A 66 -9.86 0.50 -15.33
N ALA A 67 -8.57 0.18 -15.49
CA ALA A 67 -8.06 -1.14 -15.08
C ALA A 67 -8.31 -1.35 -13.58
N ARG A 68 -8.63 -2.58 -13.20
CA ARG A 68 -8.85 -2.95 -11.80
C ARG A 68 -7.52 -3.11 -11.06
N LEU A 69 -7.48 -2.75 -9.78
CA LEU A 69 -6.27 -2.92 -8.98
C LEU A 69 -5.83 -4.39 -8.87
N ALA A 70 -6.77 -5.34 -8.93
CA ALA A 70 -6.46 -6.78 -9.02
C ALA A 70 -5.49 -7.13 -10.17
N GLU A 71 -5.65 -6.49 -11.34
CA GLU A 71 -4.76 -6.70 -12.48
C GLU A 71 -3.36 -6.15 -12.21
N ILE A 72 -3.29 -4.99 -11.56
CA ILE A 72 -2.03 -4.31 -11.25
C ILE A 72 -1.22 -5.14 -10.25
N LEU A 73 -1.87 -5.62 -9.18
CA LEU A 73 -1.25 -6.46 -8.17
C LEU A 73 -0.71 -7.77 -8.77
N THR A 74 -1.45 -8.37 -9.71
CA THR A 74 -1.01 -9.60 -10.38
C THR A 74 0.28 -9.35 -11.19
N VAL A 75 0.32 -8.28 -11.99
CA VAL A 75 1.53 -7.93 -12.76
C VAL A 75 2.70 -7.62 -11.84
N LYS A 76 2.46 -6.92 -10.73
CA LYS A 76 3.49 -6.60 -9.74
C LYS A 76 4.04 -7.86 -9.07
N ALA A 77 3.19 -8.81 -8.69
CA ALA A 77 3.61 -10.09 -8.13
C ALA A 77 4.49 -10.90 -9.09
N LEU A 78 4.18 -10.88 -10.39
CA LEU A 78 5.00 -11.54 -11.42
C LEU A 78 6.32 -10.81 -11.71
N ALA A 79 6.37 -9.51 -11.49
CA ALA A 79 7.56 -8.69 -11.69
C ALA A 79 8.50 -8.66 -10.48
N ALA A 80 8.03 -9.13 -9.32
CA ALA A 80 8.89 -9.27 -8.16
C ALA A 80 9.99 -10.32 -8.45
N PRO A 81 11.27 -10.01 -8.17
CA PRO A 81 12.29 -11.05 -8.19
C PRO A 81 11.86 -12.16 -7.24
N GLU A 82 12.03 -13.44 -7.64
CA GLU A 82 11.80 -14.58 -6.75
C GLU A 82 12.79 -14.54 -5.57
N GLU A 83 12.49 -13.72 -4.56
CA GLU A 83 13.08 -13.87 -3.25
C GLU A 83 12.41 -15.10 -2.61
N THR A 84 13.00 -16.24 -2.95
CA THR A 84 12.74 -17.53 -2.33
C THR A 84 12.90 -17.39 -0.81
N THR A 85 11.88 -17.86 -0.10
CA THR A 85 11.78 -18.07 1.35
C THR A 85 11.16 -16.92 2.14
N VAL A 86 9.86 -17.07 2.38
CA VAL A 86 9.18 -16.51 3.55
C VAL A 86 9.82 -17.12 4.80
N GLU A 87 10.79 -16.43 5.40
CA GLU A 87 11.21 -16.69 6.76
C GLU A 87 10.97 -15.44 7.61
N THR A 88 9.91 -15.54 8.42
CA THR A 88 9.71 -14.91 9.72
C THR A 88 10.20 -13.46 9.88
N ALA A 89 9.24 -12.52 9.84
CA ALA A 89 9.22 -11.23 10.56
C ALA A 89 10.58 -10.77 11.15
N ALA A 90 11.46 -10.21 10.33
CA ALA A 90 12.59 -9.44 10.82
C ALA A 90 12.08 -8.10 11.37
N PRO A 91 12.49 -7.68 12.59
CA PRO A 91 11.97 -6.47 13.19
C PRO A 91 12.38 -5.24 12.38
N LEU A 92 11.39 -4.39 12.10
CA LEU A 92 11.58 -3.02 11.59
C LEU A 92 12.72 -2.36 12.36
N ARG A 93 13.88 -2.20 11.72
CA ARG A 93 14.98 -1.38 12.24
C ARG A 93 14.60 0.08 12.01
N LEU A 94 13.94 0.67 12.99
CA LEU A 94 13.81 2.12 13.06
C LEU A 94 15.23 2.66 13.28
N ALA A 95 15.85 3.16 12.21
CA ALA A 95 17.05 3.97 12.33
C ALA A 95 16.64 5.23 13.09
N ALA A 96 17.01 5.28 14.37
CA ALA A 96 16.93 6.50 15.15
C ALA A 96 17.80 7.55 14.46
N THR A 97 17.17 8.50 13.77
CA THR A 97 17.83 9.73 13.34
C THR A 97 18.02 10.59 14.58
N SER A 98 19.11 10.35 15.29
CA SER A 98 19.66 11.31 16.23
C SER A 98 20.26 12.47 15.43
N GLY A 99 19.79 13.69 15.66
CA GLY A 99 20.57 14.88 15.28
C GLY A 99 19.77 16.06 14.72
N TRP A 100 18.86 16.62 15.52
CA TRP A 100 18.42 18.01 15.34
C TRP A 100 18.37 18.68 16.71
N LEU A 101 19.52 19.14 17.19
CA LEU A 101 19.67 20.24 18.15
C LEU A 101 21.01 20.92 17.84
N HIS A 102 20.95 22.00 17.07
CA HIS A 102 21.87 23.14 17.14
C HIS A 102 21.04 24.36 17.48
#